data_AF-A0A4W5L890-F1
#
_entry.id   AF-A0A4W5L890-F1
#
_cell.length_a   1.000
_cell.length_b   1.000
_cell.length_c   1.000
_cell.angle_alpha   90.00
_cell.angle_beta   90.00
_cell.angle_gamma   90.00
#
_symmetry.space_group_name_H-M   'P 1'
#
loop_
_entity.id
_entity.type
_entity.pdbx_description
1 polymer ?
#
loop_
_entity_poly.entity_id
_entity_poly.type
_entity_poly.pdbx_seq_one_letter_code
_entity_poly.pdbx_strand_id
1 'polypeptide(L)'
;MLTNRDVNKFGRNKLHMLRLYLYVLIWRLGYTYRIIRNALRPEISAVVETNMEKGRVTDTALGENALFGMGNPLLDISAVVDKDFLDKYGLKPNDQILAEDKHKAMAAALDLEVPKHGHGTPMPYAP
;
A
#
# COMPACT_ATOMS: atom_id res chain seq x y z
N MET A 1 -38.32 33.50 -60.93
CA MET A 1 -38.76 32.66 -59.79
C MET A 1 -37.97 31.35 -59.85
N LEU A 2 -37.10 31.07 -58.87
CA LEU A 2 -36.36 29.81 -58.82
C LEU A 2 -37.35 28.67 -58.54
N THR A 3 -37.36 27.62 -59.35
CA THR A 3 -38.31 26.53 -59.19
C THR A 3 -37.96 25.69 -57.97
N ASN A 4 -38.93 25.04 -57.31
CA ASN A 4 -38.69 24.12 -56.18
C ASN A 4 -37.64 23.03 -56.51
N ARG A 5 -37.44 22.73 -57.80
CA ARG A 5 -36.41 21.79 -58.29
C ARG A 5 -34.99 22.36 -58.19
N ASP A 6 -34.80 23.65 -58.42
CA ASP A 6 -33.51 24.35 -58.36
C ASP A 6 -33.05 24.56 -56.91
N VAL A 7 -34.00 24.87 -56.01
CA VAL A 7 -33.74 25.01 -54.57
C VAL A 7 -33.27 23.68 -53.96
N ASN A 8 -33.90 22.56 -54.34
CA ASN A 8 -33.50 21.22 -53.92
C ASN A 8 -32.16 20.75 -54.52
N LYS A 9 -31.81 21.20 -55.74
CA LYS A 9 -30.49 20.90 -56.35
C LYS A 9 -29.37 21.67 -55.65
N PHE A 10 -29.60 22.95 -55.32
CA PHE A 10 -28.65 23.79 -54.59
C PHE A 10 -28.43 23.32 -53.15
N GLY A 11 -29.50 22.94 -52.45
CA GLY A 11 -29.43 22.35 -51.10
C GLY A 11 -28.68 21.02 -51.07
N ARG A 12 -28.91 20.15 -52.06
CA ARG A 12 -28.13 18.90 -52.21
C ARG A 12 -26.66 19.18 -52.47
N ASN A 13 -26.30 20.13 -53.35
CA ASN A 13 -24.89 20.43 -53.63
C ASN A 13 -24.15 21.01 -52.41
N LYS A 14 -24.84 21.85 -51.62
CA LYS A 14 -24.31 22.34 -50.34
C LYS A 14 -24.12 21.20 -49.33
N LEU A 15 -25.06 20.26 -49.26
CA LEU A 15 -24.94 19.09 -48.39
C LEU A 15 -23.78 18.17 -48.81
N HIS A 16 -23.55 17.99 -50.12
CA HIS A 16 -22.41 17.22 -50.63
C HIS A 16 -21.08 17.92 -50.33
N MET A 17 -21.00 19.25 -50.48
CA MET A 17 -19.81 20.00 -50.07
C MET A 17 -19.55 19.91 -48.57
N LEU A 18 -20.59 19.97 -47.74
CA LEU A 18 -20.45 19.85 -46.29
C LEU A 18 -19.95 18.45 -45.88
N ARG A 19 -20.45 17.40 -46.54
CA ARG A 19 -19.96 16.02 -46.36
C ARG A 19 -18.49 15.90 -46.77
N LEU A 20 -18.12 16.44 -47.93
CA LEU A 20 -16.73 16.42 -48.41
C LEU A 20 -15.80 17.15 -47.45
N TYR A 21 -16.21 18.31 -46.97
CA TYR A 21 -15.48 19.11 -45.99
C TYR A 21 -15.30 18.35 -44.66
N LEU A 22 -16.37 17.70 -44.18
CA LEU A 22 -16.31 16.89 -42.96
C LEU A 22 -15.38 15.68 -43.11
N TYR A 23 -15.42 14.99 -44.25
CA TYR A 23 -14.51 13.88 -44.54
C TYR A 23 -13.04 14.34 -44.56
N VAL A 24 -12.74 15.46 -45.23
CA VAL A 24 -11.38 16.02 -45.27
C VAL A 24 -10.93 16.48 -43.88
N LEU A 25 -11.82 17.07 -43.08
CA LEU A 25 -11.52 17.50 -41.72
C LEU A 25 -11.23 16.32 -40.80
N ILE A 26 -12.07 15.28 -40.83
CA ILE A 26 -11.86 14.04 -40.05
C ILE A 26 -10.57 13.36 -40.50
N TRP A 27 -10.28 13.29 -41.79
CA TRP A 27 -9.05 12.71 -42.31
C TRP A 27 -7.81 13.51 -41.88
N ARG A 28 -7.88 14.84 -41.91
CA ARG A 28 -6.80 15.72 -41.46
C ARG A 28 -6.54 15.61 -39.95
N LEU A 29 -7.60 15.55 -39.14
CA LEU A 29 -7.50 15.33 -37.70
C LEU A 29 -7.01 13.92 -37.35
N GLY A 30 -7.45 12.90 -38.09
CA GLY A 30 -7.02 11.52 -37.92
C GLY A 30 -5.57 11.31 -38.33
N TYR A 31 -5.11 11.98 -39.40
CA TYR A 31 -3.73 11.93 -39.86
C TYR A 31 -2.79 12.60 -38.85
N THR A 32 -3.12 13.81 -38.37
CA THR A 32 -2.30 14.47 -37.33
C THR A 32 -2.28 13.66 -36.03
N TYR A 33 -3.41 13.10 -35.61
CA TYR A 33 -3.45 12.20 -34.44
C TYR A 33 -2.59 10.95 -34.63
N ARG A 34 -2.56 10.36 -35.83
CA ARG A 34 -1.68 9.23 -36.17
C ARG A 34 -0.20 9.59 -36.06
N ILE A 35 0.19 10.75 -36.58
CA ILE A 35 1.57 11.22 -36.53
C ILE A 35 2.00 11.49 -35.09
N ILE A 36 1.19 12.22 -34.32
CA ILE A 36 1.47 12.50 -32.91
C ILE A 36 1.54 11.20 -32.10
N ARG A 37 0.60 10.27 -32.29
CA ARG A 37 0.61 8.96 -31.61
C ARG A 37 1.86 8.16 -31.94
N ASN A 38 2.31 8.16 -33.19
CA ASN A 38 3.52 7.42 -33.56
C ASN A 38 4.80 8.09 -33.06
N ALA A 39 4.82 9.42 -32.93
CA ALA A 39 5.92 10.16 -32.31
C ALA A 39 6.00 9.96 -30.79
N LEU A 40 4.86 9.79 -30.11
CA LEU A 40 4.79 9.50 -28.66
C LEU A 40 4.89 8.00 -28.31
N ARG A 41 4.77 7.12 -29.30
CA ARG A 41 4.87 5.66 -29.14
C ARG A 41 6.18 5.18 -28.49
N PRO A 42 7.38 5.69 -28.87
CA PRO A 42 8.62 5.22 -28.26
C PRO A 42 8.70 5.54 -26.76
N GLU A 43 8.21 6.71 -26.34
CA GLU A 43 8.19 7.11 -24.92
C GLU A 43 7.22 6.25 -24.10
N ILE A 44 6.03 5.96 -24.62
CA ILE A 44 5.06 5.12 -23.91
C ILE A 44 5.55 3.67 -23.80
N SER A 45 6.18 3.10 -24.84
CA SER A 45 6.76 1.75 -24.75
C SER A 45 7.85 1.69 -23.69
N ALA A 46 8.77 2.67 -23.69
CA ALA A 46 9.83 2.76 -22.70
C ALA A 46 9.30 2.95 -21.26
N VAL A 47 8.27 3.78 -21.08
CA VAL A 47 7.63 3.96 -19.76
C VAL A 47 6.90 2.68 -19.31
N VAL A 48 6.25 1.94 -20.22
CA VAL A 48 5.58 0.68 -19.88
C VAL A 48 6.58 -0.41 -19.54
N GLU A 49 7.69 -0.51 -20.27
CA GLU A 49 8.77 -1.47 -20.02
C GLU A 49 9.47 -1.20 -18.67
N THR A 50 9.83 0.07 -18.40
CA THR A 50 10.42 0.47 -17.10
C THR A 50 9.47 0.26 -15.92
N ASN A 51 8.15 0.43 -16.12
CA ASN A 51 7.16 0.18 -15.07
C ASN A 51 6.87 -1.32 -14.86
N MET A 52 6.96 -2.15 -15.91
CA MET A 52 6.91 -3.62 -15.79
C MET A 52 8.11 -4.18 -15.02
N GLU A 53 9.30 -3.58 -15.21
CA GLU A 53 10.49 -3.93 -14.45
C GLU A 53 10.41 -3.47 -12.99
N LYS A 54 9.87 -2.26 -12.73
CA LYS A 54 9.58 -1.76 -11.37
C LYS A 54 8.39 -2.45 -10.68
N GLY A 55 7.54 -3.16 -11.43
CA GLY A 55 6.41 -3.94 -10.94
C GLY A 55 6.78 -5.37 -10.56
N ARG A 56 8.00 -5.83 -10.85
CA ARG A 56 8.56 -7.00 -10.19
C ARG A 56 8.76 -6.62 -8.73
N VAL A 57 7.96 -7.20 -7.84
CA VAL A 57 8.42 -7.46 -6.48
C VAL A 57 9.61 -8.42 -6.66
N THR A 58 10.78 -7.85 -6.95
CA THR A 58 12.03 -8.45 -6.52
C THR A 58 11.84 -8.73 -5.04
N ASP A 59 12.39 -9.83 -4.54
CA ASP A 59 12.53 -10.09 -3.11
C ASP A 59 13.36 -8.94 -2.53
N THR A 60 12.70 -7.80 -2.33
CA THR A 60 13.30 -6.52 -1.98
C THR A 60 13.78 -6.77 -0.59
N ALA A 61 15.10 -6.80 -0.43
CA ALA A 61 15.73 -6.68 0.86
C ALA A 61 14.95 -5.60 1.63
N LEU A 62 14.16 -6.03 2.61
CA LEU A 62 13.29 -5.14 3.36
C LEU A 62 14.20 -4.09 3.95
N GLY A 63 13.93 -2.82 3.65
CA GLY A 63 14.74 -1.71 4.16
C GLY A 63 14.84 -1.78 5.69
N GLU A 64 15.93 -1.26 6.25
CA GLU A 64 16.04 -1.13 7.71
C GLU A 64 14.81 -0.38 8.23
N ASN A 65 14.23 -0.89 9.33
CA ASN A 65 13.00 -0.35 9.94
C ASN A 65 11.74 -0.45 9.06
N ALA A 66 11.69 -1.37 8.07
CA ALA A 66 10.47 -1.63 7.29
C ALA A 66 9.27 -2.08 8.15
N LEU A 67 9.51 -2.60 9.36
CA LEU A 67 8.50 -2.93 10.36
C LEU A 67 8.87 -2.27 11.69
N PHE A 68 7.95 -1.47 12.22
CA PHE A 68 8.10 -0.80 13.50
C PHE A 68 7.00 -1.28 14.46
N GLY A 69 7.40 -1.99 15.51
CA GLY A 69 6.53 -2.46 16.57
C GLY A 69 6.70 -1.61 17.82
N MET A 70 5.60 -1.15 18.40
CA MET A 70 5.58 -0.53 19.73
C MET A 70 4.83 -1.45 20.68
N GLY A 71 5.39 -1.68 21.85
CA GLY A 71 4.79 -2.53 22.87
C GLY A 71 5.51 -2.39 24.19
N ASN A 72 4.98 -3.07 25.20
CA ASN A 72 5.65 -3.16 26.50
C ASN A 72 6.62 -4.35 26.46
N PRO A 73 7.95 -4.13 26.55
CA PRO A 73 8.89 -5.23 26.65
C PRO A 73 8.78 -5.87 28.03
N LEU A 74 7.90 -6.87 28.13
CA LEU A 74 7.67 -7.62 29.36
C LEU A 74 8.65 -8.79 29.46
N LEU A 75 9.05 -9.12 30.69
CA LEU A 75 9.82 -10.32 31.00
C LEU A 75 8.87 -11.49 31.22
N ASP A 76 8.93 -12.49 30.35
CA ASP A 76 8.14 -13.71 30.49
C ASP A 76 8.76 -14.64 31.53
N ILE A 77 7.93 -15.12 32.45
CA ILE A 77 8.30 -16.06 33.52
C ILE A 77 7.38 -17.27 33.41
N SER A 78 7.97 -18.46 33.24
CA SER A 78 7.25 -19.73 33.21
C SER A 78 7.71 -20.67 34.32
N ALA A 79 6.77 -21.23 35.08
CA ALA A 79 7.04 -22.22 36.12
C ALA A 79 5.94 -23.29 36.12
N VAL A 80 6.29 -24.51 36.54
CA VAL A 80 5.31 -25.58 36.80
C VAL A 80 4.76 -25.36 38.21
N VAL A 81 3.46 -25.07 38.31
CA VAL A 81 2.78 -24.81 39.59
C VAL A 81 1.62 -25.79 39.78
N ASP A 82 1.20 -25.98 41.03
CA ASP A 82 0.05 -26.79 41.39
C ASP A 82 -1.25 -25.96 41.36
N LYS A 83 -2.38 -26.65 41.53
CA LYS A 83 -3.71 -26.02 41.52
C LYS A 83 -3.90 -25.10 42.73
N ASP A 84 -3.34 -25.47 43.88
CA ASP A 84 -3.47 -24.70 45.11
C ASP A 84 -2.77 -23.34 44.99
N PHE A 85 -1.66 -23.25 44.25
CA PHE A 85 -1.01 -21.99 43.91
C PHE A 85 -1.89 -21.10 43.02
N LEU A 86 -2.55 -21.67 42.00
CA LEU A 86 -3.47 -20.93 41.15
C LEU A 86 -4.64 -20.37 41.97
N ASP A 87 -5.23 -21.19 42.83
CA ASP A 87 -6.35 -20.80 43.68
C ASP A 87 -5.93 -19.71 44.70
N LYS A 88 -4.71 -19.79 45.26
CA LYS A 88 -4.15 -18.78 46.19
C LYS A 88 -4.09 -17.38 45.58
N TYR A 89 -3.79 -17.29 44.29
CA TYR A 89 -3.71 -16.01 43.57
C TYR A 89 -4.98 -15.72 42.74
N GLY A 90 -5.99 -16.59 42.77
CA GLY A 90 -7.23 -16.44 42.04
C GLY A 90 -7.07 -16.51 40.52
N LEU A 91 -6.10 -17.30 40.05
CA LEU A 91 -5.78 -17.49 38.64
C LEU A 91 -6.59 -18.66 38.07
N LYS A 92 -7.23 -18.45 36.92
CA LYS A 92 -7.85 -19.56 36.18
C LYS A 92 -6.80 -20.26 35.31
N PRO A 93 -6.94 -21.56 35.03
CA PRO A 93 -6.11 -22.21 34.02
C PRO A 93 -6.28 -21.51 32.66
N ASN A 94 -5.16 -21.21 31.98
CA ASN A 94 -5.09 -20.51 30.69
C ASN A 94 -5.60 -19.05 30.69
N ASP A 95 -5.53 -18.37 31.82
CA ASP A 95 -5.94 -16.96 31.91
C ASP A 95 -4.88 -16.00 31.35
N GLN A 96 -5.33 -14.87 30.81
CA GLN A 96 -4.47 -13.76 30.36
C GLN A 96 -4.96 -12.47 31.01
N ILE A 97 -4.37 -12.13 32.17
CA ILE A 97 -4.80 -11.02 33.01
C ILE A 97 -3.63 -10.10 33.35
N LEU A 98 -3.94 -8.83 33.61
CA LEU A 98 -2.99 -7.91 34.23
C LEU A 98 -2.85 -8.21 35.73
N ALA A 99 -1.67 -7.96 36.28
CA ALA A 99 -1.41 -8.16 37.69
C ALA A 99 -2.20 -7.16 38.56
N GLU A 100 -3.01 -7.66 39.49
CA GLU A 100 -3.62 -6.90 40.58
C GLU A 100 -2.69 -6.91 41.81
N ASP A 101 -3.02 -6.17 42.86
CA ASP A 101 -2.18 -6.09 44.07
C ASP A 101 -1.91 -7.46 44.73
N LYS A 102 -2.87 -8.39 44.65
CA LYS A 102 -2.72 -9.77 45.12
C LYS A 102 -1.63 -10.55 44.37
N HIS A 103 -1.32 -10.18 43.12
CA HIS A 103 -0.33 -10.83 42.27
C HIS A 103 1.11 -10.32 42.51
N LYS A 104 1.31 -9.21 43.25
CA LYS A 104 2.65 -8.60 43.47
C LYS A 104 3.64 -9.55 44.14
N ALA A 105 3.17 -10.36 45.07
CA ALA A 105 4.02 -11.32 45.80
C ALA A 105 4.33 -12.59 44.99
N MET A 106 3.74 -12.78 43.81
CA MET A 106 3.87 -14.00 43.02
C MET A 106 5.30 -14.21 42.48
N ALA A 107 5.95 -13.14 41.98
CA ALA A 107 7.31 -13.24 41.45
C ALA A 107 8.34 -13.66 42.51
N ALA A 108 8.17 -13.17 43.74
CA ALA A 108 9.00 -13.58 44.87
C ALA A 108 8.68 -15.01 45.33
N ALA A 109 7.41 -15.44 45.30
CA ALA A 109 7.00 -16.79 45.67
C ALA A 109 7.51 -17.88 44.71
N LEU A 110 7.91 -17.49 43.49
CA LEU A 110 8.54 -18.36 42.50
C LEU A 110 10.08 -18.38 42.64
N ASP A 111 10.64 -17.79 43.70
CA ASP A 111 12.08 -17.69 43.99
C ASP A 111 12.90 -17.11 42.81
N LEU A 112 12.32 -16.13 42.11
CA LEU A 112 12.95 -15.53 40.93
C LEU A 112 13.86 -14.37 41.33
N GLU A 113 15.14 -14.47 40.98
CA GLU A 113 16.04 -13.32 41.00
C GLU A 113 15.71 -12.40 39.82
N VAL A 114 14.90 -11.36 40.07
CA VAL A 114 14.62 -10.35 39.05
C VAL A 114 15.90 -9.55 38.79
N PRO A 115 16.42 -9.52 37.54
CA PRO A 115 17.55 -8.66 37.20
C PRO A 115 17.18 -7.21 37.53
N LYS A 116 17.90 -6.58 38.48
CA LYS A 116 17.72 -5.17 38.75
C LYS A 116 18.20 -4.40 37.52
N HIS A 117 17.27 -3.86 36.73
CA HIS A 117 17.63 -2.95 35.64
C HIS A 117 18.41 -1.76 36.23
N GLY A 118 19.71 -1.72 35.94
CA GLY A 118 20.49 -0.51 36.14
C GLY A 118 19.87 0.60 35.31
N HIS A 119 19.68 1.76 35.93
CA HIS A 119 19.43 3.00 35.19
C HIS A 119 20.45 3.09 34.06
N GLY A 120 19.95 3.18 32.82
CA GLY A 120 20.74 3.00 31.60
C GLY A 120 22.04 3.80 31.62
N THR A 121 23.16 3.11 31.73
CA THR A 121 24.43 3.68 31.31
C THR A 121 24.40 3.76 29.78
N PRO A 122 24.80 4.89 29.16
CA PRO A 122 24.83 4.98 27.71
C PRO A 122 25.82 3.96 27.16
N MET A 123 25.36 3.15 26.20
CA MET A 123 26.23 2.24 25.46
C MET A 123 27.28 3.06 24.71
N PRO A 124 28.59 2.81 24.86
CA PRO A 124 29.58 3.40 23.98
C PRO A 124 29.37 2.82 22.58
N TYR A 125 29.15 3.70 21.59
CA TYR A 125 29.16 3.30 20.19
C TYR A 125 30.52 2.65 19.89
N ALA A 126 30.48 1.40 19.42
CA ALA A 126 31.65 0.67 18.95
C ALA A 126 32.19 1.29 17.65
N PRO A 127 33.51 1.18 17.38
CA PRO A 127 34.24 1.97 16.37
C PRO A 127 33.84 1.72 14.92
#